data_AF-A0A4Y8KM34-F1
#
_entry.id   AF-A0A4Y8KM34-F1
#
_cell.length_a   1.000
_cell.length_b   1.000
_cell.length_c   1.000
_cell.angle_alpha   90.00
_cell.angle_beta   90.00
_cell.angle_gamma   90.00
#
_symmetry.space_group_name_H-M   'P 1'
#
loop_
_entity.id
_entity.type
_entity.pdbx_description
1 polymer ?
#
loop_
_entity_poly.entity_id
_entity_poly.type
_entity_poly.pdbx_seq_one_letter_code
_entity_poly.pdbx_strand_id
1 'polypeptide(L)'
;MFILGIIMIVASAVCSVASVRLTSRANPGVHIPLWSNPPSRSRAGTVLTVSTLVLMIWGGNLATEQLGSFVFLILIAVVVGPYLVVRLFHNRTVARLDAVSRP
;
A
#
# COMPACT_ATOMS: atom_id res chain seq x y z
N MET A 1 1.15 -17.69 19.66
CA MET A 1 1.67 -17.21 18.35
C MET A 1 0.73 -16.24 17.65
N PHE A 2 -0.59 -16.43 17.77
CA PHE A 2 -1.61 -15.56 17.15
C PHE A 2 -1.43 -14.05 17.34
N ILE A 3 -1.22 -13.57 18.58
CA ILE A 3 -1.06 -12.14 18.88
C ILE A 3 0.12 -11.54 18.10
N LEU A 4 1.25 -12.25 18.04
CA LEU A 4 2.41 -11.84 17.25
C LEU A 4 2.07 -11.77 15.77
N GLY A 5 1.32 -12.75 15.26
CA GLY A 5 0.81 -12.76 13.88
C GLY A 5 -0.03 -11.52 13.56
N ILE A 6 -0.96 -11.16 14.44
CA ILE A 6 -1.79 -9.93 14.29
C ILE A 6 -0.92 -8.67 14.30
N ILE A 7 0.05 -8.56 15.22
CA ILE A 7 0.97 -7.41 15.26
C ILE A 7 1.72 -7.28 13.94
N MET A 8 2.21 -8.39 13.38
CA MET A 8 2.90 -8.40 12.08
C MET A 8 1.98 -8.00 10.92
N ILE A 9 0.72 -8.45 10.92
CA ILE A 9 -0.30 -8.07 9.94
C ILE A 9 -0.62 -6.56 10.03
N VAL A 10 -0.73 -6.02 11.24
CA VAL A 10 -0.95 -4.57 11.42
C VAL A 10 0.27 -3.79 10.97
N ALA A 11 1.48 -4.24 11.30
CA ALA A 11 2.72 -3.60 10.85
C ALA A 11 2.85 -3.64 9.32
N SER A 12 2.45 -4.73 8.66
CA SER A 12 2.45 -4.83 7.20
C SER A 12 1.48 -3.83 6.58
N ALA A 13 0.28 -3.66 7.14
CA ALA A 13 -0.67 -2.63 6.70
C ALA A 13 -0.10 -1.22 6.78
N VAL A 14 0.60 -0.88 7.88
CA VAL A 14 1.27 0.41 8.04
C VAL A 14 2.38 0.59 7.00
N CYS A 15 3.22 -0.43 6.79
CA CYS A 15 4.27 -0.41 5.77
C CYS A 15 3.70 -0.22 4.36
N SER A 16 2.58 -0.86 4.06
CA SER A 16 1.89 -0.76 2.76
C SER A 16 1.41 0.67 2.50
N VAL A 17 0.75 1.29 3.48
CA VAL A 17 0.31 2.69 3.35
C VAL A 17 1.50 3.63 3.21
N ALA A 18 2.58 3.41 3.98
CA ALA A 18 3.78 4.23 3.91
C ALA A 18 4.50 4.10 2.54
N SER A 19 4.60 2.89 1.97
CA SER A 19 5.23 2.66 0.67
C SER A 19 4.51 3.43 -0.45
N VAL A 20 3.16 3.39 -0.43
CA VAL A 20 2.35 4.07 -1.44
C VAL A 20 2.40 5.59 -1.24
N ARG A 21 2.39 6.08 0.00
CA ARG A 21 2.57 7.51 0.31
C ARG A 21 3.92 8.04 -0.15
N LEU A 22 5.01 7.30 0.08
CA LEU A 22 6.34 7.69 -0.42
C LEU A 22 6.38 7.71 -1.94
N THR A 23 5.72 6.75 -2.60
CA THR A 23 5.62 6.73 -4.07
C THR A 23 4.83 7.92 -4.59
N SER A 24 3.72 8.27 -3.95
CA SER A 24 2.91 9.46 -4.28
C SER A 24 3.69 10.76 -4.07
N ARG A 25 4.43 10.88 -2.97
CA ARG A 25 5.30 12.04 -2.69
C ARG A 25 6.47 12.15 -3.67
N ALA A 26 6.99 11.04 -4.18
CA ALA A 26 8.05 11.04 -5.19
C ALA A 26 7.54 11.45 -6.59
N ASN A 27 6.22 11.54 -6.80
CA ASN A 27 5.59 11.94 -8.05
C ASN A 27 4.56 13.06 -7.80
N PRO A 28 5.01 14.24 -7.33
CA PRO A 28 4.11 15.37 -7.10
C PRO A 28 3.58 15.90 -8.44
N GLY A 29 2.27 16.18 -8.51
CA GLY A 29 1.66 16.82 -9.69
C GLY A 29 1.55 15.93 -10.94
N VAL A 30 1.93 14.65 -10.86
CA VAL A 30 1.82 13.72 -11.98
C VAL A 30 0.73 12.70 -11.69
N HIS A 31 -0.15 12.48 -12.67
CA HIS A 31 -1.13 11.40 -12.62
C HIS A 31 -0.43 10.05 -12.62
N ILE A 32 -0.66 9.26 -11.57
CA ILE A 32 -0.06 7.93 -11.44
C ILE A 32 -1.02 6.90 -12.06
N PRO A 33 -0.63 6.19 -13.13
CA PRO A 33 -1.47 5.15 -13.72
C PRO A 33 -1.73 4.01 -12.72
N LEU A 34 -2.96 3.50 -12.71
CA LEU A 34 -3.39 2.44 -11.77
C LEU A 34 -2.84 1.04 -12.11
N TRP A 35 -2.50 0.81 -13.39
CA TRP A 35 -2.08 -0.50 -13.89
C TRP A 35 -0.69 -0.47 -14.53
N SER A 36 0.00 0.66 -14.43
CA SER A 36 1.33 0.85 -14.98
C SER A 36 2.29 1.35 -13.92
N ASN A 37 3.58 1.21 -14.22
CA ASN A 37 4.62 1.63 -13.31
C ASN A 37 4.59 3.15 -13.10
N PRO A 38 4.72 3.63 -11.84
CA PRO A 38 4.86 5.05 -11.59
C PRO A 38 6.15 5.58 -12.25
N PRO A 39 6.15 6.84 -12.72
CA PRO A 39 7.29 7.43 -13.44
C PRO A 39 8.57 7.45 -12.60
N SER A 40 8.47 7.76 -11.30
CA SER A 40 9.56 7.63 -10.33
C SER A 40 9.25 6.55 -9.29
N ARG A 41 10.22 5.67 -9.04
CA ARG A 41 10.18 4.66 -7.96
C ARG A 41 11.11 5.08 -6.83
N SER A 42 10.56 5.29 -5.64
CA SER A 42 11.37 5.53 -4.43
C SER A 42 11.99 4.22 -3.93
N ARG A 43 13.31 4.18 -3.74
CA ARG A 43 14.01 3.01 -3.15
C ARG A 43 13.42 2.64 -1.79
N ALA A 44 13.12 3.63 -0.95
CA ALA A 44 12.47 3.42 0.34
C ALA A 44 11.06 2.82 0.19
N GLY A 45 10.29 3.26 -0.82
CA GLY A 45 8.98 2.68 -1.14
C GLY A 45 9.07 1.21 -1.55
N THR A 46 10.07 0.83 -2.34
CA THR A 46 10.32 -0.57 -2.69
C THR A 46 10.65 -1.41 -1.46
N VAL A 47 11.54 -0.94 -0.59
CA VAL A 47 11.90 -1.64 0.67
C VAL A 47 10.65 -1.86 1.52
N LEU A 48 9.83 -0.83 1.74
CA LEU A 48 8.59 -0.95 2.50
C LEU A 48 7.59 -1.92 1.87
N THR A 49 7.55 -2.01 0.54
CA THR A 49 6.69 -2.96 -0.17
C THR A 49 7.16 -4.40 0.07
N VAL A 50 8.46 -4.66 0.01
CA VAL A 50 9.04 -5.96 0.34
C VAL A 50 8.78 -6.31 1.81
N SER A 51 9.02 -5.37 2.74
CA SER A 51 8.74 -5.56 4.17
C SER A 51 7.26 -5.86 4.43
N THR A 52 6.35 -5.20 3.71
CA THR A 52 4.91 -5.48 3.78
C THR A 52 4.62 -6.95 3.46
N LEU A 53 5.16 -7.46 2.35
CA LEU A 53 4.94 -8.84 1.94
C LEU A 53 5.51 -9.83 2.95
N VAL A 54 6.74 -9.61 3.41
CA VAL A 54 7.40 -10.48 4.41
C VAL A 54 6.58 -10.53 5.70
N LEU A 55 6.20 -9.36 6.24
CA LEU A 55 5.41 -9.27 7.46
C LEU A 55 4.02 -9.90 7.32
N MET A 56 3.36 -9.69 6.17
CA MET A 56 2.02 -10.23 5.93
C MET A 56 2.03 -11.75 5.76
N ILE A 57 3.00 -12.30 5.03
CA ILE A 57 3.11 -13.76 4.83
C ILE A 57 3.45 -14.44 6.15
N TRP A 58 4.44 -13.93 6.87
CA TRP A 58 4.89 -14.53 8.13
C TRP A 58 3.85 -14.34 9.25
N GLY A 59 3.29 -13.14 9.38
CA GLY A 59 2.23 -12.83 10.34
C GLY A 59 0.94 -13.61 10.04
N GLY A 60 0.60 -13.73 8.76
CA GLY A 60 -0.48 -14.57 8.27
C GLY A 60 -0.30 -16.03 8.66
N ASN A 61 0.89 -16.60 8.40
CA ASN A 61 1.21 -17.98 8.78
C ASN A 61 1.02 -18.24 10.27
N LEU A 62 1.48 -17.33 11.13
CA LEU A 62 1.33 -17.41 12.58
C LEU A 62 -0.12 -17.25 13.08
N ALA A 63 -1.00 -16.69 12.25
CA ALA A 63 -2.41 -16.46 12.57
C ALA A 63 -3.38 -17.38 11.80
N THR A 64 -2.86 -18.25 10.91
CA THR A 64 -3.66 -19.13 10.05
C THR A 64 -4.57 -20.06 10.83
N GLU A 65 -4.14 -20.58 11.98
CA GLU A 65 -4.96 -21.49 12.78
C GLU A 65 -6.28 -20.84 13.25
N GLN A 66 -6.27 -19.53 13.50
CA GLN A 66 -7.43 -18.79 14.01
C GLN A 66 -8.20 -18.07 12.89
N LEU A 67 -7.50 -17.55 11.89
CA LEU A 67 -8.10 -16.79 10.78
C LEU A 67 -8.45 -17.67 9.57
N GLY A 68 -7.86 -18.86 9.45
CA GLY A 68 -8.09 -19.77 8.34
C GLY A 68 -7.87 -19.11 6.99
N SER A 69 -8.83 -19.30 6.07
CA SER A 69 -8.81 -18.76 4.72
C SER A 69 -8.92 -17.22 4.66
N PHE A 70 -9.38 -16.57 5.73
CA PHE A 70 -9.47 -15.10 5.77
C PHE A 70 -8.11 -14.42 5.70
N VAL A 71 -7.02 -15.10 6.06
CA VAL A 71 -5.65 -14.57 5.89
C VAL A 71 -5.39 -14.14 4.45
N PHE A 72 -5.89 -14.89 3.47
CA PHE A 72 -5.74 -14.56 2.06
C PHE A 72 -6.51 -13.29 1.68
N LEU A 73 -7.73 -13.12 2.19
CA LEU A 73 -8.51 -11.89 1.97
C LEU A 73 -7.83 -10.67 2.62
N ILE A 74 -7.26 -10.84 3.82
CA ILE A 74 -6.50 -9.80 4.50
C ILE A 74 -5.25 -9.43 3.70
N LEU A 75 -4.53 -10.40 3.15
CA LEU A 75 -3.36 -10.16 2.29
C LEU A 75 -3.73 -9.28 1.10
N ILE A 76 -4.81 -9.61 0.39
CA ILE A 76 -5.31 -8.80 -0.72
C ILE A 76 -5.66 -7.40 -0.24
N ALA A 77 -6.41 -7.27 0.85
CA ALA A 77 -6.82 -5.97 1.37
C ALA A 77 -5.61 -5.10 1.77
N VAL A 78 -4.60 -5.69 2.43
CA VAL A 78 -3.39 -5.00 2.89
C VAL A 78 -2.50 -4.56 1.73
N VAL A 79 -2.38 -5.36 0.67
CA VAL A 79 -1.51 -5.04 -0.47
C VAL A 79 -2.23 -4.13 -1.47
N VAL A 80 -3.47 -4.46 -1.84
CA VAL A 80 -4.21 -3.79 -2.90
C VAL A 80 -4.98 -2.56 -2.38
N GLY A 81 -5.52 -2.62 -1.16
CA GLY A 81 -6.32 -1.55 -0.58
C GLY A 81 -5.57 -0.22 -0.53
N PRO A 82 -4.41 -0.13 0.14
CA PRO A 82 -3.61 1.09 0.19
C PRO A 82 -3.18 1.59 -1.20
N TYR A 83 -2.86 0.66 -2.11
CA TYR A 83 -2.49 0.98 -3.47
C TYR A 83 -3.60 1.73 -4.21
N LEU A 84 -4.83 1.19 -4.18
CA LEU A 84 -5.98 1.80 -4.84
C LEU A 84 -6.40 3.10 -4.15
N VAL A 85 -6.60 3.05 -2.83
CA VAL A 85 -7.13 4.18 -2.06
C VAL A 85 -6.22 5.39 -2.17
N VAL A 86 -4.92 5.24 -1.85
CA VAL A 86 -3.99 6.38 -1.82
C VAL A 86 -3.76 6.94 -3.22
N ARG A 87 -3.65 6.08 -4.27
CA ARG A 87 -3.48 6.57 -5.65
C ARG A 87 -4.71 7.28 -6.18
N LEU A 88 -5.91 6.78 -5.88
CA LEU A 88 -7.16 7.45 -6.27
C LEU A 88 -7.28 8.82 -5.59
N PHE A 89 -6.97 8.93 -4.31
CA PHE A 89 -6.96 10.22 -3.61
C PHE A 89 -5.89 11.17 -4.15
N HIS A 90 -4.68 10.68 -4.46
CA HIS A 90 -3.62 11.47 -5.08
C HIS A 90 -4.07 12.00 -6.45
N ASN A 91 -4.55 11.13 -7.32
CA ASN A 91 -5.00 11.51 -8.66
C ASN A 91 -6.18 12.48 -8.64
N ARG A 92 -7.12 12.34 -7.69
CA ARG A 92 -8.20 13.31 -7.50
C ARG A 92 -7.68 14.68 -7.06
N THR A 93 -6.66 14.70 -6.20
CA THR A 93 -6.02 15.94 -5.76
C THR A 93 -5.30 16.62 -6.92
N VAL A 94 -4.53 15.87 -7.73
CA VAL A 94 -3.85 16.39 -8.92
C VAL A 94 -4.86 16.94 -9.94
N ALA A 95 -5.92 16.20 -10.26
CA ALA A 95 -6.96 16.65 -11.18
C ALA A 95 -7.65 17.95 -10.73
N ARG A 96 -7.85 18.14 -9.43
CA ARG A 96 -8.41 19.40 -8.89
C ARG A 96 -7.45 20.57 -9.06
N LEU A 97 -6.15 20.37 -8.84
CA LEU A 97 -5.14 21.39 -9.04
C LEU A 97 -5.01 21.79 -10.52
N ASP A 98 -5.10 20.82 -11.43
CA ASP A 98 -5.09 21.05 -12.87
C ASP A 98 -6.34 21.82 -13.34
N ALA A 99 -7.51 21.56 -12.75
CA ALA A 99 -8.75 22.25 -13.06
C ALA A 99 -8.74 23.73 -12.61
N VAL A 100 -8.08 24.04 -11.50
CA VAL A 100 -7.95 25.42 -10.98
C VAL A 100 -6.91 26.23 -11.75
N SER A 101 -5.92 25.58 -12.35
CA SER A 101 -4.81 26.24 -13.06
C SER A 101 -5.06 26.47 -14.55
N ARG A 102 -6.17 25.98 -15.12
CA ARG A 102 -6.60 26.31 -16.49
C ARG A 102 -7.51 27.54 -16.48
N PRO A 103 -7.14 28.65 -17.16
CA PRO A 103 -7.94 29.87 -17.25
C PRO A 103 -9.23 29.69 -18.06
#